data_AF-A0A8D8MGH4-F1
#
_entry.id   AF-A0A8D8MGH4-F1
#
_cell.length_a   1.000
_cell.length_b   1.000
_cell.length_c   1.000
_cell.angle_alpha   90.00
_cell.angle_beta   90.00
_cell.angle_gamma   90.00
#
_symmetry.space_group_name_H-M   'P 1'
#
loop_
_entity.id
_entity.type
_entity.pdbx_description
1 polymer ?
#
loop_
_entity_poly.entity_id
_entity_poly.type
_entity_poly.pdbx_seq_one_letter_code
_entity_poly.pdbx_strand_id
1 'polypeptide(L)'
;HWLCRFQLLLSVWFREFTTKQVRLKMFDFKPLEFDAADSLGCPGAPTFVEVKLKDSPEETKPCVLPAKFVDYADRIRNFQVYEDDVWIVTFPKCGTTWTQEMVWLIDHDLDYDTAKQVNLNARSVFFE
;
A
#
# COMPACT_ATOMS: atom_id res chain seq x y z
N HIS A 1 -26.03 32.53 19.33
CA HIS A 1 -24.99 32.44 18.29
C HIS A 1 -23.81 31.52 18.67
N TRP A 2 -23.39 31.45 19.94
CA TRP A 2 -22.28 30.58 20.38
C TRP A 2 -22.60 29.07 20.44
N LEU A 3 -23.82 28.70 20.81
CA LEU A 3 -24.25 27.29 20.90
C LEU A 3 -24.30 26.57 19.53
N CYS A 4 -24.69 27.25 18.44
CA CYS A 4 -24.69 26.67 17.10
C CYS A 4 -23.27 26.35 16.59
N ARG A 5 -22.26 27.16 16.92
CA ARG A 5 -20.88 26.92 16.50
C ARG A 5 -20.25 25.73 17.24
N PHE A 6 -20.64 25.49 18.50
CA PHE A 6 -20.18 24.35 19.28
C PHE A 6 -20.77 23.03 18.78
N GLN A 7 -22.07 23.02 18.43
CA GLN A 7 -22.74 21.86 17.85
C GLN A 7 -22.16 21.45 16.48
N LEU A 8 -21.83 22.44 15.64
CA LEU A 8 -21.20 22.22 14.34
C LEU A 8 -19.79 21.62 14.48
N LEU A 9 -18.96 22.15 15.39
CA LEU A 9 -17.62 21.62 15.66
C LEU A 9 -17.67 20.18 16.21
N LEU A 10 -18.60 19.86 17.11
CA LEU A 10 -18.81 18.49 17.59
C LEU A 10 -19.29 17.56 16.47
N SER A 11 -20.17 18.03 15.58
CA SER A 11 -20.64 17.21 14.46
C SER A 11 -19.57 16.97 13.39
N VAL A 12 -18.71 17.95 13.11
CA VAL A 12 -17.57 17.82 12.20
C VAL A 12 -16.51 16.92 12.81
N TRP A 13 -16.19 17.11 14.09
CA TRP A 13 -15.25 16.25 14.81
C TRP A 13 -15.78 14.81 14.92
N PHE A 14 -17.06 14.60 15.22
CA PHE A 14 -17.68 13.27 15.27
C PHE A 14 -17.75 12.61 13.88
N ARG A 15 -17.98 13.39 12.82
CA ARG A 15 -17.95 12.90 11.42
C ARG A 15 -16.53 12.57 10.97
N GLU A 16 -15.53 13.38 11.31
CA GLU A 16 -14.11 13.07 11.08
C GLU A 16 -13.64 11.88 11.91
N PHE A 17 -14.08 11.77 13.17
CA PHE A 17 -13.73 10.67 14.06
C PHE A 17 -14.35 9.36 13.58
N THR A 18 -15.61 9.36 13.17
CA THR A 18 -16.26 8.18 12.57
C THR A 18 -15.69 7.82 11.20
N THR A 19 -15.34 8.81 10.36
CA THR A 19 -14.71 8.56 9.04
C THR A 19 -13.26 8.05 9.20
N LYS A 20 -12.54 8.47 10.26
CA LYS A 20 -11.24 7.88 10.64
C LYS A 20 -11.39 6.47 11.23
N GLN A 21 -12.41 6.23 12.04
CA GLN A 21 -12.68 4.93 12.68
C GLN A 21 -13.29 3.89 11.72
N VAL A 22 -13.91 4.32 10.62
CA VAL A 22 -14.36 3.46 9.50
C VAL A 22 -13.20 3.10 8.57
N ARG A 23 -12.19 3.97 8.41
CA ARG A 23 -11.04 3.71 7.51
C ARG A 23 -10.13 2.57 7.96
N LEU A 24 -10.03 2.30 9.26
CA LEU A 24 -9.25 1.19 9.85
C LEU A 24 -9.91 -0.20 9.71
N LYS A 25 -11.06 -0.32 9.05
CA LYS A 25 -11.85 -1.57 9.04
C LYS A 25 -11.68 -2.43 7.79
N MET A 26 -10.91 -2.05 6.79
CA MET A 26 -10.96 -2.72 5.48
C MET A 26 -10.05 -3.96 5.36
N PHE A 27 -8.98 -4.06 6.15
CA PHE A 27 -8.10 -5.24 6.18
C PHE A 27 -8.30 -6.05 7.46
N ASP A 28 -8.19 -7.37 7.36
CA ASP A 28 -7.98 -8.28 8.47
C ASP A 28 -6.54 -8.79 8.43
N PHE A 29 -5.86 -8.66 9.56
CA PHE A 29 -4.51 -9.15 9.76
C PHE A 29 -4.55 -10.33 10.72
N LYS A 30 -3.96 -11.46 10.31
CA LYS A 30 -3.77 -12.62 11.17
C LYS A 30 -2.29 -12.97 11.20
N PRO A 31 -1.70 -13.25 12.39
CA PRO A 31 -0.38 -13.84 12.45
C PRO A 31 -0.34 -15.12 11.62
N LEU A 32 0.77 -15.37 10.93
CA LEU A 32 0.95 -16.62 10.23
C LEU A 32 1.07 -17.77 11.25
N GLU A 33 0.41 -18.91 10.99
CA GLU A 33 0.53 -20.11 11.82
C GLU A 33 2.00 -20.56 11.93
N PHE A 34 2.38 -21.08 13.09
CA PHE A 34 3.78 -21.31 13.47
C PHE A 34 4.55 -22.21 12.48
N ASP A 35 3.90 -23.25 11.99
CA ASP A 35 4.40 -24.21 11.02
C ASP A 35 4.63 -23.62 9.62
N ALA A 36 3.79 -22.67 9.20
CA ALA A 36 4.01 -21.90 7.98
C ALA A 36 5.07 -20.82 8.18
N ALA A 37 5.14 -20.23 9.37
CA ALA A 37 6.14 -19.21 9.72
C ALA A 37 7.55 -19.80 9.78
N ASP A 38 7.71 -21.01 10.32
CA ASP A 38 8.98 -21.73 10.36
C ASP A 38 9.43 -22.13 8.94
N SER A 39 8.50 -22.54 8.08
CA SER A 39 8.79 -22.90 6.68
C SER A 39 9.26 -21.70 5.85
N LEU A 40 8.81 -20.48 6.19
CA LEU A 40 9.23 -19.23 5.56
C LEU A 40 10.38 -18.54 6.31
N GLY A 41 10.71 -19.05 7.49
CA GLY A 41 11.66 -18.46 8.42
C GLY A 41 13.10 -18.64 7.94
N CYS A 42 13.75 -17.55 7.56
CA CYS A 42 15.21 -17.46 7.55
C CYS A 42 15.66 -16.71 8.81
N PRO A 43 16.84 -17.01 9.39
CA PRO A 43 17.36 -16.23 10.51
C PRO A 43 17.43 -14.74 10.15
N GLY A 44 16.66 -13.91 10.86
CA GLY A 44 16.56 -12.47 10.60
C GLY A 44 15.45 -12.03 9.62
N ALA A 45 14.59 -12.95 9.16
CA ALA A 45 13.42 -12.61 8.36
C ALA A 45 12.40 -11.82 9.19
N PRO A 46 11.71 -10.82 8.60
CA PRO A 46 10.63 -10.12 9.27
C PRO A 46 9.48 -11.10 9.58
N THR A 47 8.77 -10.87 10.68
CA THR A 47 7.51 -11.58 10.95
C THR A 47 6.55 -11.37 9.78
N PHE A 48 5.83 -12.40 9.36
CA PHE A 48 4.83 -12.34 8.28
C PHE A 48 3.42 -12.34 8.84
N VAL A 49 2.49 -11.71 8.13
CA VAL A 49 1.07 -11.65 8.45
C VAL A 49 0.24 -12.05 7.24
N GLU A 50 -0.85 -12.77 7.50
CA GLU A 50 -1.89 -13.02 6.53
C GLU A 50 -2.83 -11.81 6.47
N VAL A 51 -3.06 -11.28 5.26
CA VAL A 51 -3.89 -10.12 5.00
C VAL A 51 -5.11 -10.52 4.16
N LYS A 52 -6.31 -10.13 4.61
CA LYS A 52 -7.57 -10.30 3.88
C LYS A 52 -8.31 -8.98 3.73
N LEU A 53 -8.96 -8.77 2.58
CA LEU A 53 -9.89 -7.66 2.37
C LEU A 53 -11.27 -8.01 2.94
N LYS A 54 -11.91 -7.08 3.65
CA LYS A 54 -13.27 -7.27 4.20
C LYS A 54 -14.38 -7.03 3.19
N ASP A 55 -14.17 -6.14 2.22
CA ASP A 55 -15.23 -5.60 1.35
C ASP A 55 -15.42 -6.40 0.05
N SER A 56 -14.74 -7.53 -0.13
CA SER A 56 -14.89 -8.33 -1.34
C SER A 56 -16.12 -9.24 -1.27
N PRO A 57 -17.08 -9.12 -2.20
CA PRO A 57 -18.29 -9.96 -2.23
C PRO A 57 -18.02 -11.43 -2.62
N GLU A 58 -16.77 -11.80 -2.90
CA GLU A 58 -16.34 -13.16 -3.26
C GLU A 58 -15.05 -13.51 -2.50
N GLU A 59 -14.83 -14.81 -2.21
CA GLU A 59 -13.71 -15.37 -1.43
C GLU A 59 -12.34 -14.98 -1.98
N THR A 60 -11.87 -13.77 -1.67
CA THR A 60 -10.50 -13.36 -1.99
C THR A 60 -9.55 -14.18 -1.13
N LYS A 61 -8.64 -14.89 -1.81
CA LYS A 61 -7.60 -15.64 -1.13
C LYS A 61 -6.74 -14.69 -0.29
N PRO A 62 -6.40 -15.07 0.94
CA PRO A 62 -5.44 -14.30 1.73
C PRO A 62 -4.10 -14.18 1.03
N CYS A 63 -3.42 -13.04 1.24
CA CYS A 63 -2.03 -12.85 0.84
C CYS A 63 -1.14 -12.80 2.09
N VAL A 64 0.07 -13.35 1.99
CA VAL A 64 1.08 -13.27 3.05
C VAL A 64 2.01 -12.10 2.75
N LEU A 65 2.07 -11.14 3.67
CA LEU A 65 2.90 -9.93 3.54
C LEU A 65 3.80 -9.77 4.77
N PRO A 66 4.90 -9.01 4.68
CA PRO A 66 5.70 -8.67 5.85
C PRO A 66 4.84 -7.93 6.89
N ALA A 67 5.06 -8.18 8.18
CA ALA A 67 4.28 -7.56 9.28
C ALA A 67 4.34 -6.03 9.26
N LYS A 68 5.41 -5.45 8.72
CA LYS A 68 5.54 -4.00 8.51
C LYS A 68 4.45 -3.42 7.60
N PHE A 69 3.85 -4.23 6.73
CA PHE A 69 2.73 -3.83 5.88
C PHE A 69 1.57 -3.23 6.69
N VAL A 70 1.34 -3.74 7.90
CA VAL A 70 0.30 -3.23 8.81
C VAL A 70 0.47 -1.74 9.08
N ASP A 71 1.71 -1.23 9.17
CA ASP A 71 2.01 0.16 9.52
C ASP A 71 1.62 1.15 8.42
N TYR A 72 1.55 0.69 7.16
CA TYR A 72 1.31 1.56 6.00
C TYR A 72 0.14 1.11 5.11
N ALA A 73 -0.52 -0.01 5.40
CA ALA A 73 -1.69 -0.51 4.67
C ALA A 73 -2.78 0.57 4.48
N ASP A 74 -3.09 1.31 5.56
CA ASP A 74 -4.07 2.39 5.52
C ASP A 74 -3.61 3.56 4.63
N ARG A 75 -2.31 3.86 4.63
CA ARG A 75 -1.76 4.95 3.82
C ARG A 75 -1.81 4.61 2.34
N ILE A 76 -1.45 3.37 1.98
CA ILE A 76 -1.53 2.88 0.59
C ILE A 76 -2.98 2.88 0.12
N ARG A 77 -3.92 2.40 0.95
CA ARG A 77 -5.33 2.34 0.57
C ARG A 77 -5.98 3.71 0.39
N ASN A 78 -5.57 4.69 1.18
CA ASN A 78 -6.06 6.07 1.10
C ASN A 78 -5.17 6.95 0.21
N PHE A 79 -4.21 6.36 -0.50
CA PHE A 79 -3.36 7.08 -1.43
C PHE A 79 -4.24 7.73 -2.50
N GLN A 80 -3.98 9.01 -2.77
CA GLN A 80 -4.70 9.75 -3.79
C GLN A 80 -4.14 9.34 -5.15
N VAL A 81 -5.01 8.75 -5.97
CA VAL A 81 -4.67 8.32 -7.34
C VAL A 81 -5.12 9.40 -8.31
N TYR A 82 -4.29 9.67 -9.31
CA TYR A 82 -4.54 10.59 -10.40
C TYR A 82 -4.68 9.83 -11.73
N GLU A 83 -5.27 10.47 -12.74
CA GLU A 83 -5.54 9.83 -14.04
C GLU A 83 -4.27 9.60 -14.87
N ASP A 84 -3.20 10.31 -14.55
CA ASP A 84 -1.87 10.24 -15.16
C ASP A 84 -0.90 9.30 -14.42
N ASP A 85 -1.33 8.66 -13.33
CA ASP A 85 -0.49 7.71 -12.60
C ASP A 85 -0.27 6.41 -13.38
N VAL A 86 0.99 6.02 -13.55
CA VAL A 86 1.37 4.73 -14.16
C VAL A 86 1.79 3.73 -13.09
N TRP A 87 1.05 2.60 -13.02
CA TRP A 87 1.28 1.55 -12.04
C TRP A 87 1.95 0.32 -12.67
N ILE A 88 3.06 -0.13 -12.07
CA ILE A 88 3.72 -1.38 -12.45
C ILE A 88 3.42 -2.41 -11.36
N VAL A 89 2.49 -3.32 -11.64
CA VAL A 89 2.01 -4.33 -10.69
C VAL A 89 2.49 -5.70 -11.14
N THR A 90 3.33 -6.34 -10.33
CA THR A 90 3.88 -7.67 -10.63
C THR A 90 4.18 -8.45 -9.35
N PHE A 91 4.26 -9.77 -9.45
CA PHE A 91 4.77 -10.60 -8.36
C PHE A 91 6.28 -10.35 -8.15
N PRO A 92 6.81 -10.39 -6.91
CA PRO A 92 8.22 -10.14 -6.63
C PRO A 92 9.13 -11.06 -7.46
N LYS A 93 10.23 -10.49 -7.95
CA LYS A 93 11.27 -11.15 -8.77
C LYS A 93 10.84 -11.56 -10.18
N CYS A 94 9.72 -11.05 -10.70
CA CYS A 94 9.28 -11.27 -12.09
C CYS A 94 9.78 -10.21 -13.10
N GLY A 95 10.82 -9.44 -12.78
CA GLY A 95 11.40 -8.45 -13.72
C GLY A 95 10.84 -7.02 -13.58
N THR A 96 10.41 -6.61 -12.38
CA THR A 96 9.97 -5.23 -12.08
C THR A 96 10.97 -4.18 -12.53
N THR A 97 12.25 -4.37 -12.20
CA THR A 97 13.32 -3.39 -12.49
C THR A 97 13.41 -3.06 -13.98
N TRP A 98 13.39 -4.09 -14.84
CA TRP A 98 13.43 -3.90 -16.29
C TRP A 98 12.18 -3.19 -16.79
N THR A 99 11.02 -3.54 -16.25
CA THR A 99 9.75 -2.90 -16.62
C THR A 99 9.72 -1.42 -16.22
N GLN A 100 10.21 -1.09 -15.02
CA GLN A 100 10.33 0.30 -14.54
C GLN A 100 11.24 1.14 -15.45
N GLU A 101 12.38 0.60 -15.86
CA GLU A 101 13.28 1.30 -16.80
C GLU A 101 12.63 1.55 -18.16
N MET A 102 11.99 0.52 -18.73
CA MET A 102 11.34 0.64 -20.05
C MET A 102 10.19 1.64 -20.02
N VAL A 103 9.32 1.57 -19.01
CA VAL A 103 8.18 2.49 -18.86
C VAL A 103 8.67 3.92 -18.70
N TRP A 104 9.66 4.15 -17.83
CA TRP A 104 10.18 5.50 -17.60
C TRP A 104 10.78 6.11 -18.88
N LEU A 105 11.54 5.33 -19.65
CA LEU A 105 12.12 5.80 -20.91
C LEU A 105 11.05 6.13 -21.96
N ILE A 106 10.00 5.31 -22.08
CA ILE A 106 8.91 5.57 -23.03
C ILE A 106 8.18 6.87 -22.68
N ASP A 107 7.95 7.10 -21.39
CA ASP A 107 7.28 8.31 -20.88
C ASP A 107 8.13 9.59 -21.04
N HIS A 108 9.47 9.44 -21.09
CA HIS A 108 10.43 10.55 -21.18
C HIS A 108 11.15 10.61 -22.54
N ASP A 109 10.45 10.31 -23.64
CA ASP A 109 10.95 10.44 -25.02
C ASP A 109 12.31 9.73 -25.28
N LEU A 110 12.55 8.61 -24.60
CA LEU A 110 13.78 7.82 -24.64
C LEU A 110 15.03 8.60 -24.18
N ASP A 111 14.90 9.42 -23.13
CA ASP A 111 16.04 10.11 -22.51
C ASP A 111 16.96 9.15 -21.72
N TYR A 112 17.92 8.56 -22.45
CA TYR A 112 18.91 7.65 -21.87
C TYR A 112 19.96 8.35 -20.99
N ASP A 113 20.17 9.66 -21.13
CA ASP A 113 21.21 10.37 -20.40
C ASP A 113 20.76 10.61 -18.96
N THR A 114 19.52 11.08 -18.78
CA THR A 114 18.93 11.23 -17.45
C THR A 114 18.72 9.87 -16.77
N ALA A 115 18.28 8.84 -17.51
CA ALA A 115 18.09 7.50 -16.97
C ALA A 115 19.37 6.90 -16.34
N LYS A 116 20.55 7.21 -16.90
CA LYS A 116 21.85 6.77 -16.37
C LYS A 116 22.30 7.55 -15.14
N GLN A 117 21.93 8.84 -15.06
CA GLN A 117 22.36 9.73 -13.97
C GLN A 117 21.46 9.59 -12.73
N VAL A 118 20.17 9.37 -12.93
CA VAL A 118 19.18 9.30 -11.85
C VAL A 118 18.85 7.85 -11.51
N ASN A 119 19.05 7.51 -10.23
CA ASN A 119 18.74 6.16 -9.73
C ASN A 119 17.25 5.81 -9.92
N LEU A 120 16.97 4.57 -10.30
CA LEU A 120 15.62 4.06 -10.53
C LEU A 120 14.68 4.27 -9.34
N ASN A 121 15.16 4.12 -8.11
CA ASN A 121 14.34 4.32 -6.89
C ASN A 121 13.90 5.77 -6.70
N ALA A 122 14.57 6.73 -7.33
CA ALA A 122 14.15 8.13 -7.33
C ALA A 122 13.17 8.44 -8.48
N ARG A 123 13.17 7.61 -9.53
CA ARG A 123 12.30 7.74 -10.71
C ARG A 123 10.96 7.02 -10.54
N SER A 124 10.93 5.95 -9.76
CA SER A 124 9.73 5.17 -9.46
C SER A 124 9.58 4.95 -7.96
N VAL A 125 8.40 5.25 -7.42
CA VAL A 125 8.07 5.00 -6.01
C VAL A 125 7.66 3.53 -5.84
N PHE A 126 8.19 2.88 -4.81
CA PHE A 126 7.87 1.49 -4.50
C PHE A 126 6.72 1.37 -3.50
N PHE A 127 5.72 0.57 -3.86
CA PHE A 127 4.63 0.10 -3.01
C PHE A 127 4.77 -1.41 -2.80
N GLU A 128 4.38 -1.90 -1.61
CA GLU A 128 4.46 -3.31 -1.19
C GLU A 128 3.12 -4.04 -1.39
#